data_AF-A0AAV1KAY7-F1
#
_entry.id   AF-A0AAV1KAY7-F1
#
_cell.length_a   1.000
_cell.length_b   1.000
_cell.length_c   1.000
_cell.angle_alpha   90.00
_cell.angle_beta   90.00
_cell.angle_gamma   90.00
#
_symmetry.space_group_name_H-M   'P 1'
#
loop_
_entity.id
_entity.type
_entity.pdbx_description
1 polymer ?
#
loop_
_entity_poly.entity_id
_entity_poly.type
_entity_poly.pdbx_seq_one_letter_code
_entity_poly.pdbx_strand_id
1 'polypeptide(L)'
;MPKTRGEIKKNNLLSCAACPKFIEDNVYLKCIYCFKNFHNLCVGIASSDKSTGSTINTWECPDCKVARKRGGDNSNTPLRGATATYSPPTISDSAQNVTMRRREMSPQPSLTSTDIRNIIREELELVQNSLIDKFKHIVRDMVKEEIHSFESTIEATEKAIAFLNDEYDTIKKNLDMHLQNLSEIRK
;
A
#
# COMPACT_ATOMS: atom_id res chain seq x y z
N MET A 1 -45.08 -5.28 25.62
CA MET A 1 -44.59 -3.95 25.20
C MET A 1 -43.15 -3.76 25.69
N PRO A 2 -42.26 -3.21 24.85
CA PRO A 2 -40.82 -3.38 24.96
C PRO A 2 -40.13 -2.22 25.70
N LYS A 3 -38.98 -2.51 26.33
CA LYS A 3 -37.95 -1.50 26.60
C LYS A 3 -36.60 -2.07 26.17
N THR A 4 -36.30 -1.94 24.88
CA THR A 4 -34.94 -2.10 24.33
C THR A 4 -34.14 -0.86 24.70
N ARG A 5 -33.33 -0.94 25.75
CA ARG A 5 -32.27 0.05 25.99
C ARG A 5 -31.01 -0.49 25.32
N GLY A 6 -30.86 -0.15 24.04
CA GLY A 6 -29.60 -0.36 23.33
C GLY A 6 -28.52 0.46 24.01
N GLU A 7 -27.66 -0.21 24.77
CA GLU A 7 -26.38 0.34 25.18
C GLU A 7 -25.52 0.46 23.93
N ILE A 8 -25.51 1.65 23.35
CA ILE A 8 -24.51 2.06 22.37
C ILE A 8 -23.18 2.00 23.12
N LYS A 9 -22.40 0.94 22.86
CA LYS A 9 -20.99 0.87 23.25
C LYS A 9 -20.32 2.16 22.78
N LYS A 10 -19.88 2.99 23.71
CA LYS A 10 -18.97 4.10 23.41
C LYS A 10 -17.71 3.47 22.86
N ASN A 11 -17.61 3.40 21.53
CA ASN A 11 -16.35 3.07 20.87
C ASN A 11 -15.35 4.15 21.32
N ASN A 12 -14.33 3.75 22.08
CA ASN A 12 -13.21 4.61 22.44
C ASN A 12 -12.47 4.95 21.14
N LEU A 13 -12.94 5.98 20.43
CA LEU A 13 -12.32 6.49 19.22
C LEU A 13 -11.00 7.14 19.61
N LEU A 14 -9.90 6.49 19.26
CA LEU A 14 -8.56 6.96 19.56
C LEU A 14 -8.24 8.14 18.63
N SER A 15 -7.91 9.32 19.18
CA SER A 15 -7.61 10.51 18.37
C SER A 15 -6.12 10.62 18.04
N CYS A 16 -5.82 11.10 16.83
CA CYS A 16 -4.46 11.43 16.43
C CYS A 16 -4.07 12.81 16.96
N ALA A 17 -2.85 12.96 17.47
CA ALA A 17 -2.35 14.25 17.95
C ALA A 17 -1.75 15.15 16.84
N ALA A 18 -1.53 14.62 15.65
CA ALA A 18 -0.97 15.34 14.51
C ALA A 18 -2.02 15.76 13.46
N CYS A 19 -3.23 15.22 13.52
CA CYS A 19 -4.32 15.57 12.60
C CYS A 19 -5.68 15.50 13.30
N PRO A 20 -6.73 16.15 12.78
CA PRO A 20 -8.05 16.17 13.42
C PRO A 20 -8.85 14.85 13.25
N LYS A 21 -8.27 13.83 12.61
CA LYS A 21 -8.95 12.56 12.32
C LYS A 21 -8.77 11.55 13.46
N PHE A 22 -9.75 10.67 13.60
CA PHE A 22 -9.66 9.51 14.49
C PHE A 22 -8.80 8.41 13.85
N ILE A 23 -8.25 7.57 14.70
CA ILE A 23 -7.50 6.37 14.35
C ILE A 23 -8.51 5.23 14.31
N GLU A 24 -8.85 4.79 13.10
CA GLU A 24 -9.83 3.72 12.87
C GLU A 24 -9.18 2.33 12.94
N ASP A 25 -7.89 2.24 12.62
CA ASP A 25 -7.13 1.00 12.58
C ASP A 25 -6.35 0.74 13.88
N ASN A 26 -6.11 -0.52 14.22
CA ASN A 26 -5.19 -0.90 15.32
C ASN A 26 -3.71 -0.62 15.01
N VAL A 27 -3.43 0.09 13.91
CA VAL A 27 -2.08 0.41 13.44
C VAL A 27 -1.80 1.88 13.76
N TYR A 28 -1.27 2.13 14.95
CA TYR A 28 -0.89 3.46 15.42
C TYR A 28 0.35 3.41 16.30
N LEU A 29 0.98 4.57 16.45
CA LEU A 29 2.12 4.74 17.34
C LEU A 29 1.72 5.53 18.56
N LYS A 30 2.19 5.07 19.72
CA LYS A 30 2.00 5.74 21.01
C LYS A 30 3.35 6.25 21.49
N CYS A 31 3.45 7.55 21.72
CA CYS A 31 4.68 8.13 22.26
C CYS A 31 4.90 7.66 23.71
N ILE A 32 6.11 7.21 24.04
CA ILE A 32 6.44 6.76 25.41
C ILE A 32 6.47 7.89 26.46
N TYR A 33 6.56 9.15 26.03
CA TYR A 33 6.70 10.29 26.94
C TYR A 33 5.39 11.05 27.15
N CYS A 34 4.68 11.40 26.07
CA CYS A 34 3.43 12.14 26.16
C CYS A 34 2.18 11.26 26.04
N PHE A 35 2.35 9.95 25.78
CA PHE A 35 1.28 8.96 25.62
C PHE A 35 0.22 9.26 24.56
N LYS A 36 0.46 10.28 23.72
CA LYS A 36 -0.39 10.63 22.58
C LYS A 36 -0.25 9.60 21.47
N ASN A 37 -1.34 9.40 20.72
CA ASN A 37 -1.41 8.46 19.61
C ASN A 37 -1.28 9.18 18.27
N PHE A 38 -0.68 8.51 17.30
CA PHE A 38 -0.40 9.07 15.98
C PHE A 38 -0.63 8.01 14.91
N HIS A 39 -1.22 8.41 13.78
CA HIS A 39 -1.17 7.58 12.57
C HIS A 39 0.27 7.46 12.09
N ASN A 40 0.66 6.29 11.57
CA ASN A 40 1.98 6.09 10.97
C ASN A 40 2.28 7.12 9.88
N LEU A 41 1.29 7.40 9.02
CA LEU A 41 1.40 8.38 7.95
C LEU A 41 1.61 9.82 8.46
N CYS A 42 0.99 10.18 9.58
CA CYS A 42 1.14 11.53 10.15
C CYS A 42 2.56 11.78 10.70
N VAL A 43 3.35 10.73 10.92
CA VAL A 43 4.74 10.79 11.39
C VAL A 43 5.74 10.27 10.35
N GLY A 44 5.30 10.07 9.10
CA GLY A 44 6.18 9.72 7.98
C GLY A 44 6.66 8.27 7.95
N ILE A 45 5.95 7.35 8.61
CA ILE A 45 6.28 5.91 8.59
C ILE A 45 5.39 5.22 7.55
N ALA A 46 6.01 4.65 6.52
CA ALA A 46 5.31 3.95 5.44
C ALA A 46 4.89 2.53 5.85
N SER A 47 3.73 2.08 5.36
CA SER A 47 3.15 0.77 5.66
C SER A 47 3.98 -0.44 5.19
N SER A 48 5.03 -0.21 4.39
CA SER A 48 5.97 -1.24 3.91
C SER A 48 7.06 -1.59 4.91
N ASP A 49 7.31 -0.75 5.92
CA ASP A 49 8.28 -1.02 6.99
C ASP A 49 7.68 -1.95 8.04
N LYS A 50 7.33 -3.17 7.61
CA LYS A 50 6.84 -4.26 8.47
C LYS A 50 7.89 -4.79 9.46
N SER A 51 9.05 -4.14 9.59
CA SER A 51 10.08 -4.45 10.58
C SER A 51 9.72 -4.03 12.01
N THR A 52 8.52 -3.51 12.26
CA THR A 52 8.11 -2.94 13.54
C THR A 52 7.20 -3.84 14.37
N GLY A 53 7.30 -5.16 14.23
CA GLY A 53 6.67 -6.12 15.15
C GLY A 53 7.28 -6.15 16.57
N SER A 54 8.45 -5.52 16.80
CA SER A 54 9.15 -5.58 18.10
C SER A 54 9.74 -4.27 18.62
N THR A 55 9.67 -3.16 17.87
CA THR A 55 10.33 -1.89 18.23
C THR A 55 9.38 -0.72 18.50
N ILE A 56 8.06 -0.95 18.55
CA ILE A 56 7.05 0.09 18.85
C ILE A 56 7.13 0.58 20.30
N ASN A 57 7.71 -0.21 21.22
CA ASN A 57 7.75 0.12 22.66
C ASN A 57 8.72 1.26 23.04
N THR A 58 9.50 1.80 22.11
CA THR A 58 10.46 2.90 22.37
C THR A 58 10.23 4.12 21.49
N TRP A 59 9.11 4.18 20.76
CA TRP A 59 8.88 5.27 19.82
C TRP A 59 8.59 6.59 20.56
N GLU A 60 9.26 7.65 20.11
CA GLU A 60 9.16 9.01 20.64
C GLU A 60 8.66 9.96 19.56
N CYS A 61 7.64 10.77 19.88
CA CYS A 61 7.10 11.74 18.93
C CYS A 61 8.09 12.90 18.66
N PRO A 62 7.97 13.60 17.51
CA PRO A 62 8.85 14.71 17.16
C PRO A 62 8.92 15.80 18.24
N ASP A 63 7.80 16.13 18.86
CA ASP A 63 7.74 17.17 19.90
C ASP A 63 8.56 16.79 21.14
N CYS A 64 8.39 15.57 21.64
CA CYS A 64 9.15 15.06 22.78
C CYS A 64 10.64 14.97 22.45
N LYS A 65 10.97 14.51 21.24
CA LYS A 65 12.35 14.39 20.75
C LYS A 65 13.05 15.75 20.73
N VAL A 66 12.36 16.80 20.30
CA VAL A 66 12.90 18.18 20.30
C VAL A 66 12.99 18.73 21.72
N ALA A 67 11.95 18.56 22.53
CA ALA A 67 11.92 19.04 23.91
C ALA A 67 13.08 18.46 24.75
N ARG A 68 13.38 17.17 24.60
CA ARG A 68 14.49 16.52 25.31
C ARG A 68 15.85 16.94 24.80
N LYS A 69 16.01 17.16 23.49
CA LYS A 69 17.28 17.61 22.91
C LYS A 69 17.62 19.06 23.25
N ARG A 70 16.62 19.91 23.44
CA ARG A 70 16.81 21.34 23.73
C ARG A 70 16.97 21.65 25.21
N GLY A 71 16.83 20.66 26.10
CA GLY A 71 17.32 20.70 27.48
C GLY A 71 17.01 21.99 28.24
N GLY A 72 15.74 22.22 28.60
CA GLY A 72 15.41 23.10 29.71
C GLY A 72 14.48 24.29 29.43
N ASP A 73 14.08 24.91 30.53
CA ASP A 73 13.26 26.11 30.59
C ASP A 73 14.02 27.32 30.00
N ASN A 74 13.48 27.87 28.92
CA ASN A 74 14.02 29.04 28.24
C ASN A 74 13.50 30.36 28.84
N SER A 75 12.81 30.33 29.98
CA SER A 75 12.30 31.51 30.70
C SER A 75 13.39 32.53 31.06
N ASN A 76 14.67 32.12 31.10
CA ASN A 76 15.83 32.98 31.34
C ASN A 76 16.61 33.37 30.08
N THR A 77 16.11 33.07 28.86
CA THR A 77 16.72 33.66 27.66
C THR A 77 16.30 35.13 27.55
N PRO A 78 17.24 36.09 27.62
CA PRO A 78 16.88 37.50 27.60
C PRO A 78 16.20 37.83 26.27
N LEU A 79 14.91 38.21 26.35
CA LEU A 79 14.18 38.73 25.21
C LEU A 79 14.91 39.99 24.73
N ARG A 80 15.36 39.97 23.48
CA ARG A 80 15.99 41.13 22.83
C ARG A 80 14.94 42.24 22.80
N GLY A 81 15.06 43.20 23.71
CA GLY A 81 14.11 44.30 23.90
C GLY A 81 13.86 45.04 22.59
N ALA A 82 12.59 45.31 22.30
CA ALA A 82 12.09 45.98 21.10
C ALA A 82 12.35 47.50 21.08
N THR A 83 13.55 47.93 21.50
CA THR A 83 13.97 49.33 21.45
C THR A 83 15.39 49.43 20.91
N ALA A 84 15.55 49.20 19.61
CA ALA A 84 16.72 49.64 18.87
C ALA A 84 16.31 50.79 17.96
N THR A 85 16.49 52.01 18.46
CA THR A 85 16.50 53.22 17.65
C THR A 85 17.53 53.03 16.54
N TYR A 86 17.09 53.08 15.28
CA TYR A 86 17.95 53.02 14.11
C TYR A 86 19.05 54.08 14.22
N SER A 87 20.30 53.64 14.35
CA SER A 87 21.48 54.44 14.05
C SER A 87 22.23 53.75 12.89
N PRO A 88 22.61 54.48 11.84
CA PRO A 88 23.28 53.91 10.68
C PRO A 88 24.69 53.38 11.05
N PRO A 89 25.18 52.33 10.39
CA PRO A 89 26.43 51.69 10.76
C PRO A 89 27.62 52.56 10.36
N THR A 90 28.33 53.09 11.36
CA THR A 90 29.73 53.50 11.18
C THR A 90 30.56 52.23 11.05
N ILE A 91 31.13 52.04 9.86
CA ILE A 91 32.16 51.04 9.58
C ILE A 91 33.35 51.35 10.49
N SER A 92 33.54 50.54 11.52
CA SER A 92 34.78 50.52 12.31
C SER A 92 35.02 49.10 12.79
N ASP A 93 36.24 48.65 12.52
CA ASP A 93 36.82 47.34 12.80
C ASP A 93 36.40 46.71 14.13
N SER A 94 35.89 45.47 14.05
CA SER A 94 35.94 44.49 15.14
C SER A 94 35.77 43.09 14.58
N ALA A 95 36.72 42.70 13.73
CA ALA A 95 36.96 41.29 13.39
C ALA A 95 37.77 40.63 14.51
N GLN A 96 37.18 40.38 15.69
CA GLN A 96 37.86 39.61 16.74
C GLN A 96 36.86 39.09 17.80
N ASN A 97 36.09 38.05 17.44
CA ASN A 97 35.72 36.93 18.34
C ASN A 97 34.81 35.92 17.63
N VAL A 98 35.34 35.27 16.60
CA VAL A 98 34.75 34.02 16.09
C VAL A 98 35.77 32.92 16.33
N THR A 99 35.53 32.07 17.33
CA THR A 99 36.24 30.80 17.49
C THR A 99 35.82 29.88 16.33
N MET A 100 36.51 30.01 15.20
CA MET A 100 36.42 29.09 14.08
C MET A 100 36.96 27.73 14.53
N ARG A 101 36.08 26.87 15.05
CA ARG A 101 36.40 25.45 15.22
C ARG A 101 36.53 24.85 13.83
N ARG A 102 37.75 24.83 13.28
CA ARG A 102 38.07 24.04 12.08
C ARG A 102 37.86 22.57 12.45
N ARG A 103 36.68 22.06 12.12
CA ARG A 103 36.49 20.63 11.97
C ARG A 103 37.13 20.29 10.64
N GLU A 104 38.19 19.48 10.65
CA GLU A 104 38.64 18.82 9.43
C GLU A 104 37.44 18.06 8.88
N MET A 105 36.86 18.58 7.80
CA MET A 105 35.87 17.84 7.03
C MET A 105 36.65 16.71 6.35
N SER A 106 36.70 15.55 7.03
CA SER A 106 36.87 14.27 6.36
C SER A 106 35.98 14.31 5.12
N PRO A 107 36.50 14.04 3.91
CA PRO A 107 35.67 14.00 2.70
C PRO A 107 34.57 12.97 2.95
N GLN A 108 33.35 13.46 3.18
CA GLN A 108 32.18 12.61 3.26
C GLN A 108 31.97 12.08 1.85
N PRO A 109 31.74 10.76 1.66
CA PRO A 109 31.40 10.24 0.36
C PRO A 109 30.05 10.85 -0.06
N SER A 110 30.11 11.88 -0.89
CA SER A 110 28.93 12.47 -1.53
C SER A 110 28.58 11.59 -2.71
N LEU A 111 27.31 11.20 -2.83
CA LEU A 111 26.80 10.49 -3.99
C LEU A 111 27.20 11.24 -5.27
N THR A 112 27.88 10.52 -6.17
CA THR A 112 28.24 11.05 -7.47
C THR A 112 27.03 11.01 -8.40
N SER A 113 27.06 11.80 -9.49
CA SER A 113 26.01 11.72 -10.52
C SER A 113 25.89 10.31 -11.11
N THR A 114 26.99 9.55 -11.13
CA THR A 114 27.02 8.15 -11.59
C THR A 114 26.25 7.24 -10.64
N ASP A 115 26.42 7.41 -9.33
CA ASP A 115 25.69 6.63 -8.31
C ASP A 115 24.18 6.85 -8.45
N ILE A 116 23.77 8.11 -8.63
CA ILE A 116 22.35 8.45 -8.85
C ILE A 116 21.81 7.82 -10.14
N ARG A 117 22.59 7.83 -11.24
CA ARG A 117 22.18 7.20 -12.50
C ARG A 117 22.07 5.69 -12.40
N ASN A 118 22.96 5.05 -11.64
CA ASN A 118 22.94 3.60 -11.43
C ASN A 118 21.72 3.19 -10.61
N ILE A 119 21.43 3.91 -9.51
CA ILE A 119 20.21 3.68 -8.71
C ILE A 119 18.96 3.81 -9.59
N ILE A 120 18.85 4.88 -10.39
CA ILE A 120 17.69 5.07 -11.27
C ILE A 120 17.57 3.93 -12.29
N ARG A 121 18.69 3.46 -12.84
CA ARG A 121 18.68 2.35 -13.80
C ARG A 121 18.22 1.05 -13.15
N GLU A 122 18.76 0.71 -11.98
CA GLU A 122 18.39 -0.48 -11.23
C GLU A 122 16.90 -0.47 -10.88
N GLU A 123 16.39 0.65 -10.37
CA GLU A 123 14.96 0.80 -10.05
C GLU A 123 14.08 0.70 -11.32
N LEU A 124 14.51 1.29 -12.44
CA LEU A 124 13.79 1.16 -13.71
C LEU A 124 13.78 -0.28 -14.23
N GLU A 125 14.89 -1.00 -14.13
CA GLU A 125 14.97 -2.41 -14.52
C GLU A 125 14.05 -3.28 -13.65
N LEU A 126 13.99 -3.02 -12.33
CA LEU A 126 13.06 -3.70 -11.43
C LEU A 126 11.59 -3.44 -11.80
N VAL A 127 11.24 -2.18 -12.08
CA VAL A 127 9.88 -1.81 -12.52
C VAL A 127 9.56 -2.46 -13.87
N GLN A 128 10.48 -2.41 -14.83
CA GLN A 128 10.30 -3.02 -16.15
C GLN A 128 10.06 -4.53 -16.04
N ASN A 129 10.88 -5.23 -15.26
CA ASN A 129 10.73 -6.66 -15.04
C ASN A 129 9.41 -7.00 -14.33
N SER A 130 9.04 -6.22 -13.31
CA SER A 130 7.75 -6.36 -12.62
C SER A 130 6.55 -6.20 -13.57
N LEU A 131 6.62 -5.23 -14.49
CA LEU A 131 5.57 -5.00 -15.48
C LEU A 131 5.49 -6.14 -16.51
N ILE A 132 6.65 -6.61 -17.00
CA ILE A 132 6.72 -7.74 -17.93
C ILE A 132 6.11 -8.99 -17.30
N ASP A 133 6.43 -9.28 -16.04
CA ASP A 133 5.91 -10.46 -15.36
C ASP A 133 4.40 -10.36 -15.10
N LYS A 134 3.90 -9.20 -14.68
CA LYS A 134 2.46 -8.96 -14.55
C LYS A 134 1.75 -9.12 -15.89
N PHE A 135 2.32 -8.58 -16.98
CA PHE A 135 1.75 -8.70 -18.30
C PHE A 135 1.72 -10.16 -18.78
N LYS A 136 2.81 -10.91 -18.58
CA LYS A 136 2.87 -12.35 -18.87
C LYS A 136 1.80 -13.13 -18.11
N HIS A 137 1.56 -12.79 -16.85
CA HIS A 137 0.51 -13.42 -16.03
C HIS A 137 -0.88 -13.13 -16.60
N ILE A 138 -1.19 -11.85 -16.89
CA ILE A 138 -2.47 -11.46 -17.47
C ILE A 138 -2.73 -12.20 -18.79
N VAL A 139 -1.76 -12.20 -19.71
CA VAL A 139 -1.91 -12.90 -20.99
C VAL A 139 -2.11 -14.39 -20.79
N ARG A 140 -1.35 -15.01 -19.88
CA ARG A 140 -1.50 -16.45 -19.58
C ARG A 140 -2.88 -16.77 -19.02
N ASP A 141 -3.39 -15.94 -18.12
CA ASP A 141 -4.68 -16.18 -17.47
C ASP A 141 -5.83 -15.98 -18.47
N MET A 142 -5.76 -14.95 -19.32
CA MET A 142 -6.71 -14.77 -20.42
C MET A 142 -6.74 -15.98 -21.38
N VAL A 143 -5.56 -16.46 -21.80
CA VAL A 143 -5.47 -17.63 -22.70
C VAL A 143 -6.04 -18.88 -22.03
N LYS A 144 -5.80 -19.08 -20.73
CA LYS A 144 -6.37 -20.22 -19.99
C LYS A 144 -7.88 -20.15 -19.88
N GLU A 145 -8.44 -18.98 -19.60
CA GLU A 145 -9.89 -18.78 -19.52
C GLU A 145 -10.57 -19.06 -20.87
N GLU A 146 -10.01 -18.56 -21.97
CA GLU A 146 -10.51 -18.82 -23.33
C GLU A 146 -10.40 -20.31 -23.72
N ILE A 147 -9.29 -20.98 -23.37
CA ILE A 147 -9.15 -22.43 -23.60
C ILE A 147 -10.20 -23.21 -22.82
N HIS A 148 -10.41 -22.90 -21.55
CA HIS A 148 -11.41 -23.57 -20.72
C HIS A 148 -12.83 -23.34 -21.25
N SER A 149 -13.13 -22.13 -21.74
CA SER A 149 -14.39 -21.82 -22.41
C SER A 149 -14.60 -22.67 -23.66
N PHE A 150 -13.55 -22.84 -24.47
CA PHE A 150 -13.58 -23.68 -25.66
C PHE A 150 -13.76 -25.17 -25.33
N GLU A 151 -13.05 -25.69 -24.32
CA GLU A 151 -13.20 -27.07 -23.83
C GLU A 151 -14.63 -27.35 -23.38
N SER A 152 -15.25 -26.43 -22.62
CA SER A 152 -16.63 -26.56 -22.19
C SER A 152 -17.62 -26.57 -23.38
N THR A 153 -17.34 -25.76 -24.40
CA THR A 153 -18.16 -25.73 -25.62
C THR A 153 -18.03 -27.05 -26.40
N ILE A 154 -16.82 -27.59 -26.51
CA ILE A 154 -16.59 -28.90 -27.14
C ILE A 154 -17.38 -29.98 -26.42
N GLU A 155 -17.29 -30.05 -25.08
CA GLU A 155 -18.02 -31.06 -24.30
C GLU A 155 -19.54 -30.97 -24.52
N ALA A 156 -20.08 -29.75 -24.61
CA ALA A 156 -21.49 -29.54 -24.92
C ALA A 156 -21.84 -30.03 -26.34
N THR A 157 -20.98 -29.78 -27.33
CA THR A 157 -21.18 -30.27 -28.70
C THR A 157 -21.09 -31.79 -28.80
N GLU A 158 -20.17 -32.43 -28.09
CA GLU A 158 -20.05 -33.89 -28.05
C GLU A 158 -21.32 -34.53 -27.49
N LYS A 159 -21.88 -33.97 -26.41
CA LYS A 159 -23.17 -34.41 -25.85
C LYS A 159 -24.31 -34.25 -26.83
N ALA A 160 -24.37 -33.13 -27.55
CA ALA A 160 -25.39 -32.90 -28.57
C ALA A 160 -25.29 -33.90 -29.73
N ILE A 161 -24.06 -34.21 -30.17
CA ILE A 161 -23.82 -35.23 -31.21
C ILE A 161 -24.23 -36.62 -30.72
N ALA A 162 -23.89 -36.98 -29.48
CA ALA A 162 -24.29 -38.25 -28.90
C ALA A 162 -25.82 -38.41 -28.86
N PHE A 163 -26.53 -37.36 -28.47
CA PHE A 163 -28.00 -37.31 -28.50
C PHE A 163 -28.56 -37.48 -29.92
N LEU A 164 -28.02 -36.73 -30.90
CA LEU A 164 -28.45 -36.83 -32.29
C LEU A 164 -28.23 -38.23 -32.87
N ASN A 165 -27.15 -38.91 -32.49
CA ASN A 165 -26.89 -40.29 -32.91
C ASN A 165 -27.93 -41.28 -32.33
N ASP A 166 -28.31 -41.11 -31.07
CA ASP A 166 -29.33 -41.96 -30.43
C ASP A 166 -30.72 -41.77 -31.07
N GLU A 167 -31.10 -40.52 -31.36
CA GLU A 167 -32.31 -40.20 -32.11
C GLU A 167 -32.28 -40.78 -33.53
N TYR A 168 -31.13 -40.67 -34.21
CA TYR A 168 -30.94 -41.25 -35.54
C TYR A 168 -31.13 -42.78 -35.53
N ASP A 169 -30.53 -43.47 -34.56
CA ASP A 169 -30.68 -44.92 -34.41
C ASP A 169 -32.12 -45.32 -34.09
N THR A 170 -32.83 -44.51 -33.30
CA THR A 170 -34.25 -44.72 -33.00
C THR A 170 -35.12 -44.57 -34.25
N ILE A 171 -34.93 -43.50 -35.02
CA ILE A 171 -35.65 -43.27 -36.28
C ILE A 171 -35.38 -44.41 -37.26
N LYS A 172 -34.13 -44.84 -37.37
CA LYS A 172 -33.73 -45.96 -38.24
C LYS A 172 -34.45 -47.25 -37.87
N LYS A 173 -34.47 -47.62 -36.58
CA LYS A 173 -35.20 -48.81 -36.10
C LYS A 173 -36.70 -48.73 -36.40
N ASN A 174 -37.32 -47.56 -36.20
CA ASN A 174 -38.73 -47.35 -36.51
C ASN A 174 -39.00 -47.53 -38.01
N LEU A 175 -38.13 -46.99 -38.87
CA LEU A 175 -38.23 -47.13 -40.33
C LEU A 175 -38.13 -48.61 -40.75
N ASP A 176 -37.15 -49.34 -40.21
CA ASP A 176 -36.95 -50.77 -40.50
C ASP A 176 -38.18 -51.60 -40.07
N MET A 177 -38.76 -51.31 -38.89
CA MET A 177 -39.99 -51.94 -38.41
C MET A 177 -41.19 -51.64 -39.33
N HIS A 178 -41.35 -50.40 -39.76
CA HIS A 178 -42.42 -50.04 -40.71
C HIS A 178 -42.26 -50.74 -42.06
N LEU A 179 -41.03 -50.87 -42.57
CA LEU A 179 -40.75 -51.62 -43.80
C LEU A 179 -41.09 -53.11 -43.66
N GLN A 180 -40.78 -53.72 -42.51
CA GLN A 180 -41.19 -55.10 -42.21
C GLN A 180 -42.71 -55.26 -42.19
N ASN A 181 -43.43 -54.40 -41.45
CA ASN A 181 -44.89 -54.42 -41.39
C ASN A 181 -45.54 -54.29 -42.78
N LEU A 182 -45.02 -53.39 -43.63
CA LEU A 182 -45.49 -53.24 -45.02
C LEU A 182 -45.24 -54.50 -45.86
N SER A 183 -44.13 -55.21 -45.62
CA SER A 183 -43.82 -56.45 -46.32
C SER A 183 -44.75 -57.60 -45.92
N GLU A 184 -45.23 -57.61 -44.67
CA GLU A 184 -46.18 -58.60 -44.15
C GLU A 184 -47.60 -58.38 -44.70
N ILE A 185 -48.07 -57.13 -44.76
CA ILE A 185 -49.38 -56.78 -45.34
C ILE A 185 -49.47 -57.14 -46.83
N ARG A 186 -48.33 -57.17 -47.53
CA ARG A 186 -48.27 -57.45 -48.97
C ARG A 186 -48.33 -58.95 -49.31
N LYS A 187 -48.24 -59.85 -48.31
CA LYS A 187 -48.36 -61.31 -48.48
C LYS A 187 -49.80 -61.75 -48.28
#